data_AF-A0A455U8N6-F1
#
_entry.id   AF-A0A455U8N6-F1
#
_cell.length_a   1.000
_cell.length_b   1.000
_cell.length_c   1.000
_cell.angle_alpha   90.00
_cell.angle_beta   90.00
_cell.angle_gamma   90.00
#
_symmetry.space_group_name_H-M   'P 1'
#
loop_
_entity.id
_entity.type
_entity.pdbx_description
1 polymer ?
#
loop_
_entity_poly.entity_id
_entity_poly.type
_entity_poly.pdbx_seq_one_letter_code
_entity_poly.pdbx_strand_id
1 'polypeptide(L)'
;MLYAIISEDVPNSLERRLAARPDHLARLEALRDEGRVVLAGPHPAIDADNPGDAGFSGSLVVAEFDSLEEANAWADADPYMIAGVYAKVIVKPFKKFCLDPNRRVWRVRPLFTEPVENSVQTRRTLCAKPELAPAASS
;
A
#
# COMPACT_ATOMS: atom_id res chain seq x y z
N MET A 1 10.08 1.46 4.65
CA MET A 1 9.33 2.67 4.19
C MET A 1 8.25 2.23 3.21
N LEU A 2 7.11 2.91 3.15
CA LEU A 2 6.06 2.54 2.17
C LEU A 2 6.33 3.16 0.80
N TYR A 3 6.02 2.39 -0.24
CA TYR A 3 6.09 2.81 -1.63
C TYR A 3 4.77 2.49 -2.34
N ALA A 4 4.30 3.43 -3.16
CA ALA A 4 3.18 3.24 -4.05
C ALA A 4 3.70 2.89 -5.44
N ILE A 5 3.32 1.71 -5.91
CA ILE A 5 3.63 1.17 -7.23
C ILE A 5 2.35 1.27 -8.04
N ILE A 6 2.36 2.18 -9.01
CA ILE A 6 1.22 2.46 -9.88
C ILE A 6 1.60 1.99 -11.27
N SER A 7 0.77 1.13 -11.84
CA SER A 7 0.98 0.56 -13.17
C SER A 7 -0.19 0.92 -14.08
N GLU A 8 0.13 1.11 -15.36
CA GLU A 8 -0.82 1.34 -16.45
C GLU A 8 -0.74 0.16 -17.42
N ASP A 9 -1.87 -0.44 -17.74
CA ASP A 9 -1.96 -1.58 -18.67
C ASP A 9 -1.89 -1.11 -20.12
N VAL A 10 -1.34 -1.94 -21.01
CA VAL A 10 -1.46 -1.75 -22.45
C VAL A 10 -2.90 -2.01 -22.90
N PRO A 11 -3.39 -1.35 -23.97
CA PRO A 11 -4.71 -1.64 -24.53
C PRO A 11 -4.88 -3.13 -24.89
N ASN A 12 -6.07 -3.67 -24.67
CA ASN A 12 -6.42 -5.06 -25.01
C ASN A 12 -5.49 -6.13 -24.38
N SER A 13 -5.05 -5.90 -23.14
CA SER A 13 -4.14 -6.79 -22.41
C SER A 13 -4.82 -7.85 -21.53
N LEU A 14 -6.15 -7.87 -21.50
CA LEU A 14 -6.94 -8.68 -20.57
C LEU A 14 -6.55 -10.16 -20.56
N GLU A 15 -6.41 -10.79 -21.73
CA GLU A 15 -6.03 -12.20 -21.82
C GLU A 15 -4.64 -12.48 -21.22
N ARG A 16 -3.66 -11.63 -21.54
CA ARG A 16 -2.29 -11.73 -21.01
C ARG A 16 -2.27 -11.51 -19.50
N ARG A 17 -3.11 -10.59 -19.02
CA ARG A 17 -3.30 -10.34 -17.60
C ARG A 17 -3.90 -11.56 -16.90
N LEU A 18 -4.93 -12.19 -17.46
CA LEU A 18 -5.51 -13.40 -16.87
C LEU A 18 -4.51 -14.55 -16.81
N ALA A 19 -3.68 -14.71 -17.83
CA ALA A 19 -2.64 -15.74 -17.87
C ALA A 19 -1.53 -15.54 -16.83
N ALA A 20 -1.03 -14.32 -16.65
CA ALA A 20 0.05 -13.99 -15.71
C ALA A 20 -0.44 -13.72 -14.27
N ARG A 21 -1.76 -13.65 -14.06
CA ARG A 21 -2.36 -13.33 -12.77
C ARG A 21 -1.96 -14.27 -11.63
N PRO A 22 -1.90 -15.61 -11.80
CA PRO A 22 -1.52 -16.50 -10.70
C PRO A 22 -0.12 -16.19 -10.16
N ASP A 23 0.85 -15.99 -11.04
CA ASP A 23 2.23 -15.69 -10.66
C ASP A 23 2.35 -14.30 -10.02
N HIS A 24 1.62 -13.32 -10.54
CA HIS A 24 1.55 -11.98 -9.94
C HIS A 24 0.98 -12.03 -8.52
N LEU A 25 -0.11 -12.78 -8.31
CA LEU A 25 -0.73 -12.94 -6.99
C LEU A 25 0.20 -13.64 -6.00
N ALA A 26 0.94 -14.68 -6.43
CA ALA A 26 1.88 -15.39 -5.56
C ALA A 26 2.94 -14.45 -4.95
N ARG A 27 3.42 -13.45 -5.71
CA ARG A 27 4.36 -12.43 -5.21
C ARG A 27 3.72 -11.51 -4.16
N LEU A 28 2.48 -11.12 -4.39
CA LEU A 28 1.72 -10.30 -3.44
C LEU A 28 1.37 -11.06 -2.16
N GLU A 29 1.06 -12.35 -2.27
CA GLU A 29 0.80 -13.23 -1.13
C GLU A 29 2.06 -13.40 -0.27
N ALA A 30 3.23 -13.58 -0.89
CA ALA A 30 4.50 -13.62 -0.16
C ALA A 30 4.74 -12.31 0.63
N LEU A 31 4.58 -11.15 -0.01
CA LEU A 31 4.73 -9.86 0.68
C LEU A 31 3.67 -9.63 1.77
N ARG A 32 2.45 -10.14 1.57
CA ARG A 32 1.38 -10.10 2.57
C ARG A 32 1.75 -10.94 3.78
N ASP A 33 2.28 -12.14 3.57
CA ASP A 33 2.66 -13.06 4.64
C ASP A 33 3.88 -12.53 5.44
N GLU A 34 4.73 -11.73 4.80
CA GLU A 34 5.77 -10.91 5.46
C GLU A 34 5.22 -9.69 6.23
N GLY A 35 3.92 -9.38 6.09
CA GLY A 35 3.28 -8.21 6.72
C GLY A 35 3.65 -6.87 6.08
N ARG A 36 4.19 -6.87 4.86
CA ARG A 36 4.70 -5.67 4.16
C ARG A 36 3.65 -5.00 3.27
N VAL A 37 2.59 -5.69 2.87
CA VAL A 37 1.54 -5.13 2.00
C VAL A 37 0.50 -4.38 2.82
N VAL A 38 0.24 -3.12 2.45
CA VAL A 38 -0.84 -2.31 3.03
C VAL A 38 -2.13 -2.47 2.25
N LEU A 39 -2.06 -2.40 0.91
CA LEU A 39 -3.16 -2.63 0.00
C LEU A 39 -2.62 -2.98 -1.38
N ALA A 40 -3.38 -3.77 -2.13
CA ALA A 40 -3.11 -4.07 -3.53
C ALA A 40 -4.44 -4.27 -4.26
N GLY A 41 -4.54 -3.80 -5.50
CA GLY A 41 -5.74 -3.98 -6.30
C GLY A 41 -5.58 -3.53 -7.75
N PRO A 42 -6.39 -4.08 -8.67
CA PRO A 42 -6.46 -3.62 -10.04
C PRO A 42 -7.23 -2.29 -10.14
N HIS A 43 -7.00 -1.53 -11.21
CA HIS A 43 -7.86 -0.41 -11.61
C HIS A 43 -8.83 -0.88 -12.70
N PRO A 44 -10.13 -1.03 -12.42
CA PRO A 44 -11.12 -1.34 -13.45
C PRO A 44 -11.09 -0.31 -14.59
N ALA A 45 -11.33 -0.75 -15.82
CA ALA A 45 -11.41 0.16 -16.97
C ALA A 45 -12.72 0.97 -17.01
N ILE A 46 -13.75 0.50 -16.29
CA ILE A 46 -15.05 1.14 -16.13
C ILE A 46 -15.36 1.29 -14.64
N ASP A 47 -16.31 2.15 -14.29
CA ASP A 47 -16.76 2.38 -12.91
C ASP A 47 -17.61 1.20 -12.39
N ALA A 48 -16.97 0.04 -12.23
CA ALA A 48 -17.56 -1.19 -11.71
C ALA A 48 -16.47 -2.09 -11.09
N ASP A 49 -16.78 -2.70 -9.94
CA ASP A 49 -15.86 -3.62 -9.25
C ASP A 49 -15.49 -4.84 -10.09
N ASN A 50 -16.41 -5.30 -10.93
CA ASN A 50 -16.19 -6.37 -11.89
C ASN A 50 -16.41 -5.87 -13.32
N PRO A 51 -15.34 -5.42 -14.00
CA PRO A 51 -15.45 -4.82 -15.34
C PRO A 51 -15.74 -5.84 -16.45
N GLY A 52 -15.72 -7.15 -16.15
CA GLY A 52 -15.90 -8.21 -17.16
C GLY A 52 -14.94 -8.04 -18.33
N ASP A 53 -15.48 -8.04 -19.54
CA ASP A 53 -14.71 -7.91 -20.79
C ASP A 53 -14.09 -6.52 -20.99
N ALA A 54 -14.56 -5.49 -20.26
CA ALA A 54 -13.95 -4.16 -20.31
C ALA A 54 -12.53 -4.17 -19.72
N GLY A 55 -12.20 -5.16 -18.89
CA GLY A 55 -10.86 -5.37 -18.36
C GLY A 55 -10.41 -4.28 -17.39
N PHE A 56 -9.09 -4.06 -17.34
CA PHE A 56 -8.45 -3.22 -16.35
C PHE A 56 -7.51 -2.21 -17.04
N SER A 57 -7.35 -1.05 -16.42
CA SER A 57 -6.48 0.03 -16.89
C SER A 57 -5.12 0.04 -16.21
N GLY A 58 -4.92 -0.78 -15.17
CA GLY A 58 -3.71 -0.76 -14.38
C GLY A 58 -3.82 -1.54 -13.07
N SER A 59 -2.85 -1.32 -12.19
CA SER A 59 -2.85 -1.81 -10.81
C SER A 59 -2.19 -0.81 -9.86
N LEU A 60 -2.62 -0.86 -8.60
CA LEU A 60 -2.00 -0.16 -7.49
C LEU A 60 -1.55 -1.17 -6.44
N VAL A 61 -0.30 -1.08 -6.03
CA VAL A 61 0.26 -1.82 -4.89
C VAL A 61 0.92 -0.82 -3.95
N VAL A 62 0.59 -0.88 -2.66
CA VAL A 62 1.28 -0.13 -1.62
C VAL A 62 1.89 -1.12 -0.65
N ALA A 63 3.22 -1.18 -0.65
CA ALA A 63 3.99 -2.13 0.17
C ALA A 63 5.24 -1.48 0.76
N GLU A 64 5.79 -2.13 1.77
CA GLU A 64 7.02 -1.72 2.47
C GLU A 64 8.28 -2.29 1.81
N PHE A 65 9.25 -1.41 1.57
CA PHE A 65 10.60 -1.74 1.10
C PHE A 65 11.66 -0.97 1.88
N ASP A 66 12.91 -1.42 1.81
CA ASP A 66 14.04 -0.79 2.49
C ASP A 66 14.53 0.44 1.71
N SER A 67 14.45 0.40 0.37
CA SER A 67 14.84 1.52 -0.49
C SER A 67 13.93 1.68 -1.72
N LEU A 68 14.09 2.83 -2.40
CA LEU A 68 13.42 3.08 -3.67
C LEU A 68 13.96 2.15 -4.77
N GLU A 69 15.26 1.82 -4.77
CA GLU A 69 15.80 0.85 -5.74
C GLU A 69 15.20 -0.54 -5.56
N GLU A 70 15.05 -1.02 -4.32
CA GLU A 70 14.42 -2.33 -4.06
C GLU A 70 12.98 -2.36 -4.55
N ALA A 71 12.21 -1.29 -4.31
CA ALA A 71 10.83 -1.18 -4.78
C ALA A 71 10.75 -1.16 -6.32
N ASN A 72 11.67 -0.48 -7.00
CA ASN A 72 11.74 -0.49 -8.48
C ASN A 72 12.12 -1.88 -9.00
N ALA A 73 13.16 -2.50 -8.44
CA ALA A 73 13.58 -3.85 -8.83
C ALA A 73 12.46 -4.88 -8.64
N TRP A 74 11.69 -4.76 -7.55
CA TRP A 74 10.52 -5.60 -7.32
C TRP A 74 9.42 -5.33 -8.36
N ALA A 75 9.19 -4.08 -8.75
CA ALA A 75 8.19 -3.73 -9.75
C ALA A 75 8.59 -4.17 -11.17
N ASP A 76 9.86 -4.08 -11.53
CA ASP A 76 10.41 -4.50 -12.83
C ASP A 76 10.38 -6.03 -12.99
N ALA A 77 10.51 -6.77 -11.89
CA ALA A 77 10.42 -8.23 -11.87
C ALA A 77 8.97 -8.78 -11.88
N ASP A 78 7.96 -7.93 -12.14
CA ASP A 78 6.57 -8.37 -12.14
C ASP A 78 6.22 -9.25 -13.35
N PRO A 79 5.51 -10.38 -13.17
CA PRO A 79 5.03 -11.21 -14.28
C PRO A 79 4.21 -10.42 -15.30
N TYR A 80 3.51 -9.38 -14.89
CA TYR A 80 2.80 -8.49 -15.82
C TYR A 80 3.73 -7.60 -16.65
N MET A 81 4.92 -7.24 -16.15
CA MET A 81 5.96 -6.60 -16.97
C MET A 81 6.48 -7.58 -18.02
N ILE A 82 6.83 -8.80 -17.60
CA ILE A 82 7.40 -9.83 -18.49
C ILE A 82 6.39 -10.28 -19.56
N ALA A 83 5.11 -10.42 -19.19
CA ALA A 83 4.03 -10.76 -20.11
C ALA A 83 3.60 -9.58 -21.01
N GLY A 84 4.19 -8.40 -20.84
CA GLY A 84 3.87 -7.19 -21.60
C GLY A 84 2.47 -6.62 -21.34
N VAL A 85 1.90 -6.90 -20.16
CA VAL A 85 0.61 -6.35 -19.71
C VAL A 85 0.76 -4.88 -19.36
N TYR A 86 1.85 -4.50 -18.69
CA TYR A 86 2.08 -3.12 -18.30
C TYR A 86 2.75 -2.31 -19.40
N ALA A 87 2.16 -1.16 -19.71
CA ALA A 87 2.75 -0.12 -20.55
C ALA A 87 3.76 0.72 -19.78
N LYS A 88 3.46 0.97 -18.50
CA LYS A 88 4.22 1.88 -17.65
C LYS A 88 4.06 1.50 -16.19
N VAL A 89 5.15 1.63 -15.43
CA VAL A 89 5.16 1.47 -13.98
C VAL A 89 5.83 2.70 -13.37
N ILE A 90 5.24 3.21 -12.30
CA ILE A 90 5.70 4.38 -11.57
C ILE A 90 5.79 4.01 -10.10
N VAL A 91 6.99 4.08 -9.52
CA VAL A 91 7.22 3.86 -8.10
C VAL A 91 7.44 5.19 -7.39
N LYS A 92 6.70 5.44 -6.31
CA LYS A 92 6.79 6.67 -5.53
C LYS A 92 6.91 6.35 -4.03
N PRO A 93 7.79 7.03 -3.28
CA PRO A 93 7.75 7.00 -1.83
C PRO A 93 6.37 7.46 -1.33
N PHE A 94 5.77 6.69 -0.42
CA PHE A 94 4.43 6.93 0.07
C PHE A 94 4.44 7.09 1.60
N LYS A 95 3.85 8.18 2.08
CA LYS A 95 3.63 8.36 3.53
C LYS A 95 2.15 8.13 3.82
N LYS A 96 1.84 6.97 4.40
CA LYS A 96 0.47 6.64 4.81
C LYS A 96 0.01 7.60 5.91
N PHE A 97 -1.08 8.30 5.65
CA PHE A 97 -1.87 8.98 6.68
C PHE A 97 -3.15 8.19 6.89
N CYS A 98 -3.30 7.60 8.07
CA CYS A 98 -4.57 6.99 8.45
C CYS A 98 -5.53 8.10 8.88
N LEU A 99 -6.66 8.20 8.20
CA LEU A 99 -7.77 9.00 8.67
C LEU A 99 -8.53 8.12 9.64
N ASP A 100 -8.28 8.31 10.93
CA ASP A 100 -9.11 7.69 11.96
C ASP A 100 -10.54 8.24 11.79
N PRO A 101 -11.52 7.40 11.42
CA PRO A 101 -12.89 7.84 11.17
C PRO A 101 -13.56 8.40 12.44
N ASN A 102 -13.01 8.12 13.64
CA ASN A 102 -13.48 8.67 14.91
C ASN A 102 -12.74 9.96 15.31
N ARG A 103 -11.75 10.41 14.53
CA ARG A 103 -10.93 11.59 14.84
C ARG A 103 -11.46 12.82 14.13
N ARG A 104 -12.37 13.54 14.81
CA ARG A 104 -13.02 14.77 14.31
C ARG A 104 -12.10 15.96 14.03
N VAL A 105 -10.82 15.90 14.42
CA VAL A 105 -9.89 17.04 14.26
C VAL A 105 -8.55 16.57 13.73
N TRP A 106 -8.22 17.10 12.56
CA TRP A 106 -6.89 17.06 11.96
C TRP A 106 -5.94 17.92 12.78
N ARG A 107 -5.17 17.34 13.70
CA ARG A 107 -3.95 18.02 14.13
C ARG A 107 -2.92 17.86 13.02
N VAL A 108 -2.85 18.87 12.15
CA VAL A 108 -1.67 19.09 11.33
C VAL A 108 -0.52 19.31 12.33
N ARG A 109 0.27 18.27 12.59
CA ARG A 109 1.60 18.50 13.18
C ARG A 109 2.40 19.21 12.09
N PRO A 110 2.87 20.45 12.32
CA PRO A 110 3.73 21.11 11.34
C PRO A 110 4.92 20.19 11.03
N LEU A 111 5.21 19.99 9.74
CA LEU A 111 6.30 19.11 9.28
C LEU A 111 7.69 19.69 9.59
N PHE A 112 7.75 20.95 10.03
CA PHE A 112 8.98 21.61 10.47
C PHE A 112 8.64 22.48 11.67
N THR A 113 8.94 21.97 12.86
CA THR A 113 9.36 22.82 13.98
C THR A 113 10.59 22.14 14.53
N GLU A 114 11.76 22.59 14.09
CA GLU A 114 12.95 22.51 14.93
C GLU A 114 12.82 23.65 15.96
N PRO A 115 12.63 23.37 17.25
CA PRO A 115 13.08 24.29 18.27
C PRO A 115 14.52 23.90 18.63
N VAL A 116 15.41 24.87 18.40
CA VAL A 116 16.69 24.97 19.10
C VAL A 116 16.43 24.77 20.60
N GLU A 117 17.09 23.75 21.13
CA GLU A 117 17.56 23.45 22.49
C GLU A 117 17.00 24.19 23.73
N ASN A 118 16.95 23.42 24.82
CA ASN A 118 16.79 23.77 26.23
C ASN A 118 15.38 24.00 26.80
N SER A 119 14.81 22.94 27.38
CA SER A 119 14.87 22.76 28.84
C SER A 119 14.07 21.54 29.30
N VAL A 120 14.63 20.90 30.32
CA VAL A 120 14.15 19.73 31.05
C VAL A 120 12.64 19.79 31.34
N GLN A 121 11.87 18.82 30.84
CA GLN A 121 10.74 18.27 31.58
C GLN A 121 10.33 16.89 31.05
N THR A 122 10.67 15.89 31.85
CA THR A 122 10.16 14.52 31.82
C THR A 122 8.65 14.46 31.58
N ARG A 123 8.22 13.81 30.48
CA ARG A 123 6.95 13.08 30.45
C ARG A 123 7.17 11.73 29.79
N ARG A 124 7.09 10.68 30.62
CA ARG A 124 7.01 9.28 30.22
C ARG A 124 5.82 9.10 29.29
N THR A 125 6.08 8.65 28.06
CA THR A 125 5.06 8.04 27.20
C THR A 125 5.15 6.55 27.43
N LEU A 126 4.23 5.99 28.21
CA LEU A 126 3.92 4.57 28.16
C LEU A 126 2.47 4.47 27.70
N CYS A 127 2.30 4.00 26.46
CA CYS A 127 1.05 3.43 26.00
C CYS A 127 0.69 2.29 26.95
N ALA A 128 -0.24 2.53 27.88
CA ALA A 128 -0.90 1.46 28.59
C ALA A 128 -1.96 0.85 27.65
N LYS A 129 -1.85 -0.46 27.40
CA LYS A 129 -2.91 -1.27 26.80
C LYS A 129 -4.15 -1.18 27.70
N PRO A 130 -5.38 -1.04 27.15
CA PRO A 130 -6.57 -1.31 27.94
C PRO A 130 -6.67 -2.82 28.18
N GLU A 131 -6.55 -3.22 29.44
CA GLU A 131 -6.84 -4.58 29.91
C GLU A 131 -8.37 -4.71 30.01
N LEU A 132 -8.97 -5.60 29.20
CA LEU A 132 -10.38 -5.92 29.32
C LEU A 132 -10.59 -6.70 30.64
N ALA A 133 -11.45 -6.16 31.51
CA ALA A 133 -11.93 -6.86 32.69
C ALA A 133 -12.85 -8.04 32.30
N PRO A 134 -12.84 -9.16 33.05
CA PRO A 134 -13.65 -10.34 32.74
C PRO A 134 -15.13 -10.16 33.09
N ALA A 135 -15.96 -10.92 32.36
CA ALA A 135 -17.42 -10.91 32.41
C ALA A 135 -17.99 -11.26 33.79
N ALA A 136 -18.98 -10.48 34.24
CA ALA A 136 -19.83 -10.85 35.37
C ALA A 136 -20.98 -11.74 34.87
N SER A 137 -21.04 -12.94 35.43
CA SER A 137 -22.17 -13.85 35.35
C SER A 137 -23.04 -13.64 36.59
N SER A 138 -24.37 -13.63 36.38
CA SER A 138 -25.40 -13.85 37.40
C SER A 138 -26.64 -14.36 36.72
#